data_AF-A0A2D4SIU7-F1
#
_entry.id   AF-A0A2D4SIU7-F1
#
_cell.length_a   1.000
_cell.length_b   1.000
_cell.length_c   1.000
_cell.angle_alpha   90.00
_cell.angle_beta   90.00
_cell.angle_gamma   90.00
#
_symmetry.space_group_name_H-M   'P 1'
#
loop_
_entity.id
_entity.type
_entity.pdbx_description
1 polymer ?
#
loop_
_entity_poly.entity_id
_entity_poly.type
_entity_poly.pdbx_seq_one_letter_code
_entity_poly.pdbx_strand_id
1 'polypeptide(L)'
;DKFAHDMAVDLEDVNVQTLSIWMGPLITERALIAAEVHPEQYTEFMATAETPEFIGRIIHAVASDDKASEISGHTVISAEIAKDRYNIPDREGKFPPSYREMLGSPNPPNPAKVY
;
A
#
# COMPACT_ATOMS: atom_id res chain seq x y z
N ASP A 1 0.75 3.08 11.21
CA ASP A 1 1.54 1.94 11.72
C ASP A 1 2.58 2.50 12.69
N LYS A 2 2.61 2.04 13.95
CA LYS A 2 3.54 2.61 14.95
C LYS A 2 5.00 2.29 14.62
N PHE A 3 5.26 1.09 14.13
CA PHE A 3 6.63 0.63 13.90
C PHE A 3 7.26 1.36 12.72
N ALA A 4 6.54 1.51 11.60
CA ALA A 4 7.01 2.29 10.47
C ALA A 4 7.32 3.75 10.87
N HIS A 5 6.50 4.34 11.74
CA HIS A 5 6.70 5.70 12.24
C HIS A 5 7.93 5.82 13.13
N ASP A 6 8.04 5.01 14.17
CA ASP A 6 9.16 5.07 15.12
C ASP A 6 10.49 4.83 14.38
N MET A 7 10.53 3.87 13.46
CA MET A 7 11.72 3.62 12.63
C MET A 7 12.07 4.80 11.71
N ALA A 8 11.09 5.57 11.23
CA ALA A 8 11.37 6.76 10.41
C ALA A 8 12.07 7.85 11.21
N VAL A 9 11.74 7.94 12.51
CA VAL A 9 12.38 8.85 13.44
C VAL A 9 13.81 8.42 13.73
N ASP A 10 14.03 7.14 14.00
CA ASP A 10 15.36 6.61 14.31
C ASP A 10 16.32 6.64 13.12
N LEU A 11 15.78 6.62 11.89
CA LEU A 11 16.54 6.58 10.65
C LEU A 11 16.55 7.90 9.88
N GLU A 12 16.02 9.00 10.42
CA GLU A 12 15.87 10.29 9.73
C GLU A 12 17.21 10.82 9.16
N ASP A 13 18.32 10.59 9.87
CA ASP A 13 19.67 11.05 9.50
C ASP A 13 20.43 10.10 8.56
N VAL A 14 19.84 8.97 8.20
CA VAL A 14 20.40 8.03 7.23
C VAL A 14 19.41 7.86 6.08
N ASN A 15 19.88 7.72 4.85
CA ASN A 15 19.01 7.65 3.66
C ASN A 15 18.22 6.31 3.60
N VAL A 16 17.35 6.07 4.59
CA VAL A 16 16.52 4.88 4.76
C VAL A 16 15.09 5.29 5.07
N GLN A 17 14.19 4.88 4.18
CA GLN A 17 12.78 5.27 4.21
C GLN A 17 11.96 4.12 4.77
N THR A 18 11.04 4.41 5.68
CA THR A 18 10.21 3.39 6.35
C THR A 18 8.74 3.72 6.14
N LEU A 19 7.97 2.74 5.69
CA LEU A 19 6.54 2.93 5.42
C LEU A 19 5.78 1.63 5.67
N SER A 20 4.48 1.79 5.89
CA SER A 20 3.53 0.68 5.87
C SER A 20 2.60 0.85 4.68
N ILE A 21 2.39 -0.20 3.88
CA ILE A 21 1.50 -0.17 2.73
C ILE A 21 0.19 -0.82 3.14
N TRP A 22 -0.88 -0.04 3.16
CA TRP A 22 -2.24 -0.55 3.33
C TRP A 22 -2.78 -0.95 1.96
N MET A 23 -2.85 -2.26 1.77
CA MET A 23 -3.20 -2.90 0.50
C MET A 23 -4.70 -3.17 0.44
N GLY A 24 -5.24 -3.22 -0.78
CA GLY A 24 -6.58 -3.73 -1.03
C GLY A 24 -6.64 -5.26 -0.92
N PRO A 25 -7.77 -5.87 -1.34
CA PRO A 25 -7.86 -7.29 -1.66
C PRO A 25 -6.69 -7.73 -2.54
N LEU A 26 -6.06 -8.88 -2.29
CA LEU A 26 -4.90 -9.35 -3.06
C LEU A 26 -5.17 -10.66 -3.79
N ILE A 27 -4.70 -10.72 -5.04
CA ILE A 27 -4.70 -11.92 -5.88
C ILE A 27 -3.47 -12.76 -5.54
N THR A 28 -3.52 -13.41 -4.38
CA THR A 28 -2.52 -14.42 -3.99
C THR A 28 -2.94 -15.80 -4.46
N GLU A 29 -2.01 -16.75 -4.48
CA GLU A 29 -2.31 -18.16 -4.79
C GLU A 29 -3.40 -18.71 -3.86
N ARG A 30 -3.36 -18.30 -2.58
CA ARG A 30 -4.39 -18.66 -1.60
C ARG A 30 -5.76 -18.08 -1.96
N ALA A 31 -5.82 -16.83 -2.45
CA ALA A 31 -7.07 -16.22 -2.87
C ALA A 31 -7.63 -16.90 -4.13
N LEU A 32 -6.77 -17.30 -5.05
CA LEU A 32 -7.18 -18.06 -6.24
C LEU A 32 -7.79 -19.41 -5.88
N ILE A 33 -7.14 -20.18 -4.99
CA ILE A 33 -7.69 -21.45 -4.49
C ILE A 33 -9.04 -21.23 -3.80
N ALA A 34 -9.17 -20.20 -2.96
CA ALA A 34 -10.44 -19.89 -2.30
C ALA A 34 -11.56 -19.54 -3.30
N ALA A 35 -11.23 -18.82 -4.37
CA ALA A 35 -12.18 -18.46 -5.42
C ALA A 35 -12.67 -19.67 -6.22
N GLU A 36 -11.86 -20.73 -6.38
CA GLU A 36 -12.29 -21.99 -7.00
C GLU A 36 -13.32 -22.72 -6.14
N VAL A 37 -13.20 -22.64 -4.81
CA VAL A 37 -14.10 -23.33 -3.87
C VAL A 37 -15.40 -22.54 -3.65
N HIS A 38 -15.36 -21.21 -3.69
CA HIS A 38 -16.51 -20.32 -3.44
C HIS A 38 -16.65 -19.21 -4.51
N PRO A 39 -16.90 -19.56 -5.78
CA PRO A 39 -16.82 -18.62 -6.90
C PRO A 39 -17.79 -17.43 -6.82
N GLU A 40 -19.00 -17.66 -6.34
CA GLU A 40 -20.03 -16.64 -6.18
C GLU A 40 -19.69 -15.57 -5.13
N GLN A 41 -18.91 -15.91 -4.11
CA GLN A 41 -18.46 -14.96 -3.08
C GLN A 41 -17.22 -14.16 -3.52
N TYR A 42 -16.41 -14.74 -4.40
CA TYR A 42 -15.10 -14.17 -4.78
C TYR A 42 -15.12 -13.41 -6.10
N THR A 43 -16.18 -13.46 -6.90
CA THR A 43 -16.22 -12.79 -8.22
C THR A 43 -16.02 -11.27 -8.11
N GLU A 44 -16.76 -10.58 -7.23
CA GLU A 44 -16.62 -9.13 -7.04
C GLU A 44 -15.30 -8.75 -6.37
N PHE A 45 -14.87 -9.57 -5.41
CA PHE A 45 -13.57 -9.44 -4.74
C PHE A 45 -12.43 -9.49 -5.76
N MET A 46 -12.44 -10.51 -6.63
CA MET A 46 -11.41 -10.72 -7.63
C MET A 46 -11.42 -9.66 -8.71
N ALA A 47 -12.55 -8.99 -9.00
CA ALA A 47 -12.60 -7.91 -9.99
C ALA A 47 -11.81 -6.66 -9.56
N THR A 48 -11.75 -6.40 -8.25
CA THR A 48 -11.14 -5.21 -7.65
C THR A 48 -9.81 -5.48 -6.95
N ALA A 49 -9.42 -6.76 -6.83
CA ALA A 49 -8.20 -7.16 -6.17
C ALA A 49 -6.92 -6.77 -6.93
N GLU A 50 -5.92 -6.46 -6.14
CA GLU A 50 -4.59 -6.02 -6.50
C GLU A 50 -3.67 -7.22 -6.78
N THR A 51 -2.79 -7.11 -7.77
CA THR A 51 -1.75 -8.13 -8.01
C THR A 51 -0.55 -7.93 -7.09
N PRO A 52 0.16 -9.01 -6.69
CA PRO A 52 1.43 -8.88 -5.98
C PRO A 52 2.47 -8.06 -6.76
N GLU A 53 2.50 -8.17 -8.09
CA GLU A 53 3.41 -7.43 -8.97
C GLU A 53 3.13 -5.92 -8.92
N PHE A 54 1.87 -5.51 -8.83
CA PHE A 54 1.50 -4.11 -8.65
C PHE A 54 2.12 -3.52 -7.39
N ILE A 55 2.07 -4.25 -6.29
CA ILE A 55 2.68 -3.86 -5.03
C ILE A 55 4.20 -3.81 -5.15
N GLY A 56 4.81 -4.80 -5.81
CA GLY A 56 6.23 -4.80 -6.12
C GLY A 56 6.66 -3.55 -6.90
N ARG A 57 5.86 -3.12 -7.88
CA ARG A 57 6.09 -1.88 -8.63
C ARG A 57 5.99 -0.63 -7.76
N ILE A 58 5.02 -0.57 -6.83
CA ILE A 58 4.92 0.53 -5.86
C ILE A 58 6.17 0.57 -4.98
N ILE A 59 6.60 -0.56 -4.42
CA ILE A 59 7.81 -0.65 -3.58
C ILE A 59 9.03 -0.19 -4.37
N HIS A 60 9.18 -0.65 -5.62
CA HIS A 60 10.28 -0.24 -6.49
C HIS A 60 10.26 1.27 -6.77
N ALA A 61 9.09 1.84 -7.03
CA ALA A 61 8.94 3.28 -7.26
C ALA A 61 9.30 4.09 -6.02
N VAL A 62 8.84 3.69 -4.83
CA VAL A 62 9.21 4.32 -3.56
C VAL A 62 10.72 4.22 -3.31
N ALA A 63 11.32 3.05 -3.52
CA ALA A 63 12.75 2.84 -3.32
C ALA A 63 13.63 3.64 -4.29
N SER A 64 13.07 4.09 -5.42
CA SER A 64 13.79 4.85 -6.46
C SER A 64 13.40 6.34 -6.49
N ASP A 65 12.52 6.78 -5.59
CA ASP A 65 12.04 8.16 -5.53
C ASP A 65 12.93 8.99 -4.60
N ASP A 66 13.63 9.97 -5.17
CA ASP A 66 14.49 10.92 -4.44
C ASP A 66 13.71 11.72 -3.38
N LYS A 67 12.37 11.73 -3.47
CA LYS A 67 11.47 12.40 -2.53
C LYS A 67 10.70 11.43 -1.63
N ALA A 68 11.10 10.16 -1.57
CA ALA A 68 10.43 9.16 -0.73
C ALA A 68 10.47 9.49 0.78
N SER A 69 11.40 10.34 1.22
CA SER A 69 11.42 10.87 2.59
C SER A 69 10.14 11.63 2.95
N GLU A 70 9.43 12.23 1.99
CA GLU A 70 8.15 12.94 2.20
C GLU A 70 7.04 12.04 2.78
N ILE A 71 7.13 10.73 2.52
CA ILE A 71 6.15 9.73 2.97
C ILE A 71 6.71 8.76 4.01
N SER A 72 7.96 8.94 4.44
CA SER A 72 8.58 8.13 5.48
C SER A 72 7.81 8.28 6.80
N GLY A 73 7.67 7.20 7.55
CA GLY A 73 6.92 7.13 8.81
C GLY A 73 5.40 7.05 8.65
N HIS A 74 4.88 6.99 7.42
CA HIS A 74 3.45 6.99 7.17
C HIS A 74 2.93 5.61 6.73
N THR A 75 1.63 5.41 6.93
CA THR A 75 0.89 4.33 6.29
C THR A 75 0.25 4.88 5.02
N VAL A 76 0.61 4.34 3.86
CA VAL A 76 0.12 4.77 2.55
C VAL A 76 -0.85 3.73 2.00
N ILE A 77 -1.91 4.16 1.32
CA ILE A 77 -2.85 3.25 0.65
C ILE A 77 -2.31 2.94 -0.75
N SER A 78 -2.16 1.66 -1.09
CA SER A 78 -1.61 1.18 -2.38
C SER A 78 -2.29 1.84 -3.58
N ALA A 79 -3.62 1.81 -3.61
CA ALA A 79 -4.43 2.40 -4.68
C ALA A 79 -4.18 3.91 -4.87
N GLU A 80 -4.00 4.65 -3.78
CA GLU A 80 -3.82 6.10 -3.80
C GLU A 80 -2.40 6.47 -4.21
N ILE A 81 -1.38 5.88 -3.58
CA ILE A 81 0.01 6.19 -3.90
C ILE A 81 0.34 5.80 -5.35
N ALA A 82 -0.18 4.66 -5.82
CA ALA A 82 0.01 4.23 -7.19
C ALA A 82 -0.63 5.20 -8.18
N LYS A 83 -1.85 5.66 -7.91
CA LYS A 83 -2.57 6.58 -8.81
C LYS A 83 -2.02 8.00 -8.76
N ASP A 84 -1.92 8.56 -7.57
CA ASP A 84 -1.74 10.01 -7.39
C ASP A 84 -0.26 10.42 -7.38
N ARG A 85 0.63 9.54 -6.90
CA ARG A 85 2.07 9.83 -6.83
C ARG A 85 2.85 9.27 -8.01
N TYR A 86 2.61 8.00 -8.37
CA TYR A 86 3.47 7.31 -9.33
C TYR A 86 2.81 6.99 -10.69
N ASN A 87 1.51 7.23 -10.84
CA ASN A 87 0.73 6.86 -12.03
C ASN A 87 0.99 5.42 -12.51
N ILE A 88 1.05 4.48 -11.56
CA ILE A 88 1.26 3.05 -11.80
C ILE A 88 -0.10 2.37 -11.84
N PRO A 89 -0.58 1.89 -12.99
CA PRO A 89 -1.75 1.03 -13.01
C PRO A 89 -1.40 -0.40 -12.56
N ASP A 90 -2.42 -1.15 -12.16
CA ASP A 90 -2.36 -2.60 -12.02
C ASP A 90 -2.67 -3.27 -13.39
N ARG A 91 -3.04 -4.56 -13.39
CA ARG A 91 -3.38 -5.36 -14.56
C ARG A 91 -4.41 -4.66 -15.45
N GLU A 92 -4.24 -4.88 -16.76
CA GLU A 92 -5.12 -4.32 -17.79
C GLU A 92 -5.20 -2.79 -17.77
N GLY A 93 -4.20 -2.11 -17.19
CA GLY A 93 -4.16 -0.65 -17.11
C GLY A 93 -5.15 -0.05 -16.10
N LYS A 94 -5.73 -0.87 -15.22
CA LYS A 94 -6.74 -0.43 -14.25
C LYS A 94 -6.08 0.12 -12.98
N PHE A 95 -6.69 1.14 -12.39
CA PHE A 95 -6.36 1.58 -11.04
C PHE A 95 -7.34 0.92 -10.06
N PRO A 96 -6.85 0.15 -9.08
CA PRO A 96 -7.68 -0.36 -8.00
C PRO A 96 -8.39 0.79 -7.25
N PRO A 97 -9.59 0.56 -6.69
CA PRO A 97 -10.28 1.58 -5.91
C PRO A 97 -9.58 1.81 -4.56
N SER A 98 -9.58 3.05 -4.07
CA SER A 98 -9.33 3.30 -2.65
C SER A 98 -10.59 3.01 -1.85
N TYR A 99 -10.44 2.26 -0.77
CA TYR A 99 -11.53 1.97 0.17
C TYR A 99 -11.60 2.96 1.34
N ARG A 100 -10.85 4.06 1.29
CA ARG A 100 -10.77 5.06 2.37
C ARG A 100 -12.13 5.52 2.88
N GLU A 101 -13.05 5.86 1.98
CA GLU A 101 -14.38 6.36 2.35
C GLU A 101 -15.27 5.27 2.96
N MET A 102 -15.05 4.01 2.60
CA MET A 102 -15.88 2.88 3.04
C MET A 102 -15.36 2.23 4.33
N LEU A 103 -14.02 2.13 4.47
CA LEU A 103 -13.35 1.38 5.54
C LEU A 103 -12.54 2.27 6.48
N GLY A 104 -12.46 3.58 6.20
CA GLY A 104 -11.66 4.54 6.95
C GLY A 104 -10.24 4.72 6.41
N SER A 105 -9.52 5.63 7.04
CA SER A 105 -8.16 6.00 6.66
C SER A 105 -7.12 5.52 7.68
N PRO A 106 -5.86 5.29 7.26
CA PRO A 106 -4.77 5.22 8.21
C PRO A 106 -4.67 6.53 9.01
N ASN A 107 -4.52 6.37 10.33
CA ASN A 107 -4.33 7.51 11.22
C ASN A 107 -3.01 8.22 10.92
N PRO A 108 -2.96 9.55 11.05
CA PRO A 108 -1.70 10.27 11.01
C PRO A 108 -0.81 9.81 12.18
N PRO A 109 0.53 9.81 12.01
CA PRO A 109 1.43 9.54 13.12
C PRO A 109 1.27 10.55 14.26
N ASN A 110 1.54 10.12 15.50
CA ASN A 110 1.53 11.03 16.63
C ASN A 110 2.75 11.98 16.53
N PRO A 111 2.58 13.31 16.63
CA PRO A 111 3.71 14.24 16.51
C PRO A 111 4.71 14.19 17.67
N ALA A 112 4.38 13.53 18.79
CA ALA A 112 5.27 13.44 19.94
C ALA A 112 6.44 12.47 19.69
N LYS A 113 7.68 12.99 19.67
CA LYS A 113 8.93 12.22 19.74
C LYS A 113 9.42 12.24 21.20
N VAL A 114 9.57 11.06 21.81
CA VAL A 114 10.06 10.91 23.20
C VAL A 114 11.35 10.10 23.15
N TYR A 115 12.44 10.70 23.63
CA TYR A 115 13.78 10.11 23.70
C TYR A 115 14.22 9.93 25.15
#